data_AF-A0AAU4F6F7-F1
#
_entry.id   AF-A0AAU4F6F7-F1
#
_cell.length_a   1.000
_cell.length_b   1.000
_cell.length_c   1.000
_cell.angle_alpha   90.00
_cell.angle_beta   90.00
_cell.angle_gamma   90.00
#
_symmetry.space_group_name_H-M   'P 1'
#
loop_
_entity.id
_entity.type
_entity.pdbx_description
1 polymer ?
#
loop_
_entity_poly.entity_id
_entity_poly.type
_entity_poly.pdbx_seq_one_letter_code
_entity_poly.pdbx_strand_id
1 'polypeptide(L)'
;MSGTDIHSQHFRAPLPIRKPSTATTSPPERAVTSPPPDSGRTLEVLRTIRGQVDQVAGLLMATHDGLVLADDTDSVEPDSVAAMSAAAIGLAAQFTAQAGIGESRSAMFEGSSGYVCVFPVETSLLLVVFGQPDITMGLFTLAAKQALTLLRHTSLAPAGSRPAGPAPE
;
A
#
# COMPACT_ATOMS: atom_id res chain seq x y z
N MET A 1 -34.95 42.48 -33.76
CA MET A 1 -34.34 43.44 -32.81
C MET A 1 -35.02 43.20 -31.48
N SER A 2 -34.41 42.35 -30.64
CA SER A 2 -33.67 42.74 -29.41
C SER A 2 -34.62 42.91 -28.22
N GLY A 3 -34.41 42.31 -27.05
CA GLY A 3 -33.31 41.50 -26.58
C GLY A 3 -33.66 40.94 -25.19
N THR A 4 -33.09 39.77 -24.96
CA THR A 4 -32.98 38.90 -23.78
C THR A 4 -32.99 39.56 -22.39
N ASP A 5 -33.93 39.11 -21.55
CA ASP A 5 -33.80 38.96 -20.10
C ASP A 5 -32.56 38.14 -19.75
N ILE A 6 -31.62 38.64 -18.93
CA ILE A 6 -31.03 37.87 -17.81
C ILE A 6 -30.50 38.86 -16.76
N HIS A 7 -31.19 38.93 -15.62
CA HIS A 7 -30.70 39.58 -14.40
C HIS A 7 -29.49 38.83 -13.85
N SER A 8 -28.30 39.44 -13.95
CA SER A 8 -27.09 38.99 -13.26
C SER A 8 -27.24 39.22 -11.75
N GLN A 9 -27.59 38.17 -10.99
CA GLN A 9 -27.41 38.15 -9.54
C GLN A 9 -26.32 37.15 -9.19
N HIS A 10 -25.09 37.65 -9.01
CA HIS A 10 -24.00 36.88 -8.42
C HIS A 10 -24.22 36.76 -6.90
N PHE A 11 -24.74 35.62 -6.45
CA PHE A 11 -24.82 35.31 -5.02
C PHE A 11 -23.48 34.69 -4.57
N ARG A 12 -22.62 35.47 -3.93
CA ARG A 12 -21.44 34.93 -3.22
C ARG A 12 -21.94 34.18 -1.97
N ALA A 13 -21.91 32.85 -2.01
CA ALA A 13 -22.08 32.06 -0.80
C ALA A 13 -20.92 32.34 0.17
N PRO A 14 -21.17 32.54 1.48
CA PRO A 14 -20.10 32.76 2.45
C PRO A 14 -19.28 31.48 2.67
N LEU A 15 -17.96 31.65 2.82
CA LEU A 15 -17.02 30.56 3.10
C LEU A 15 -17.32 29.92 4.49
N PRO A 16 -17.22 28.59 4.62
CA PRO A 16 -17.43 27.93 5.90
C PRO A 16 -16.33 28.29 6.91
N ILE A 17 -16.74 28.74 8.10
CA ILE A 17 -15.84 29.06 9.20
C ILE A 17 -15.48 27.75 9.94
N ARG A 18 -14.20 27.41 9.97
CA ARG A 18 -13.65 26.25 10.69
C ARG A 18 -13.95 26.36 12.19
N LYS A 19 -14.67 25.40 12.76
CA LYS A 19 -14.79 25.25 14.23
C LYS A 19 -13.52 24.60 14.79
N PRO A 20 -12.95 25.08 15.92
CA PRO A 20 -11.83 24.41 16.57
C PRO A 20 -12.30 23.09 17.18
N SER A 21 -11.71 21.99 16.75
CA SER A 21 -11.92 20.66 17.34
C SER A 21 -11.19 20.59 18.67
N THR A 22 -11.92 20.37 19.76
CA THR A 22 -11.37 19.98 21.05
C THR A 22 -10.62 18.66 20.89
N ALA A 23 -9.30 18.70 21.09
CA ALA A 23 -8.51 17.48 21.21
C ALA A 23 -8.84 16.82 22.55
N THR A 24 -9.66 15.78 22.52
CA THR A 24 -9.67 14.77 23.58
C THR A 24 -8.60 13.75 23.22
N THR A 25 -7.50 13.80 23.95
CA THR A 25 -6.43 12.81 23.92
C THR A 25 -6.97 11.49 24.47
N SER A 26 -7.25 10.54 23.59
CA SER A 26 -7.30 9.12 23.95
C SER A 26 -5.99 8.48 23.48
N PRO A 27 -5.25 7.77 24.33
CA PRO A 27 -4.06 7.03 23.89
C PRO A 27 -4.51 5.90 22.95
N PRO A 28 -3.80 5.61 21.85
CA PRO A 28 -4.12 4.43 21.06
C PRO A 28 -3.77 3.21 21.91
N GLU A 29 -4.84 2.57 22.37
CA GLU A 29 -4.91 1.18 22.79
C GLU A 29 -3.99 0.34 21.90
N ARG A 30 -3.09 -0.43 22.53
CA ARG A 30 -2.15 -1.33 21.85
C ARG A 30 -2.91 -2.12 20.80
N ALA A 31 -2.79 -1.71 19.54
CA ALA A 31 -3.11 -2.56 18.42
C ALA A 31 -2.27 -3.81 18.64
N VAL A 32 -2.93 -4.94 18.85
CA VAL A 32 -2.30 -6.24 18.72
C VAL A 32 -2.01 -6.36 17.23
N THR A 33 -0.93 -5.71 16.79
CA THR A 33 -0.36 -5.93 15.48
C THR A 33 0.09 -7.37 15.54
N SER A 34 -0.57 -8.24 14.77
CA SER A 34 -0.02 -9.55 14.43
C SER A 34 1.48 -9.35 14.18
N PRO A 35 2.37 -10.17 14.75
CA PRO A 35 3.79 -10.02 14.50
C PRO A 35 4.00 -9.90 12.99
N PRO A 36 4.84 -8.95 12.53
CA PRO A 36 5.08 -8.77 11.11
C PRO A 36 5.41 -10.13 10.50
N PRO A 37 4.88 -10.44 9.29
CA PRO A 37 5.07 -11.74 8.70
C PRO A 37 6.56 -12.04 8.63
N ASP A 38 6.93 -13.29 8.91
CA ASP A 38 8.32 -13.74 8.85
C ASP A 38 8.96 -13.33 7.52
N SER A 39 10.05 -12.54 7.58
CA SER A 39 10.74 -12.00 6.42
C SER A 39 11.16 -13.08 5.41
N GLY A 40 11.61 -14.25 5.90
CA GLY A 40 11.99 -15.36 5.03
C GLY A 40 10.81 -15.90 4.22
N ARG A 41 9.66 -16.05 4.88
CA ARG A 41 8.43 -16.49 4.22
C ARG A 41 7.86 -15.44 3.28
N THR A 42 7.94 -14.17 3.67
CA THR A 42 7.51 -13.06 2.82
C THR A 42 8.30 -13.06 1.52
N LEU A 43 9.62 -13.25 1.58
CA LEU A 43 10.47 -13.37 0.40
C LEU A 43 10.07 -14.53 -0.52
N GLU A 44 9.72 -15.70 0.03
CA GLU A 44 9.22 -16.84 -0.75
C GLU A 44 7.92 -16.50 -1.49
N VAL A 45 7.01 -15.78 -0.84
CA VAL A 45 5.78 -15.28 -1.47
C VAL A 45 6.11 -14.33 -2.62
N LEU A 46 7.00 -13.36 -2.43
CA LEU A 46 7.40 -12.41 -3.48
C LEU A 46 7.98 -13.15 -4.69
N ARG A 47 8.91 -14.09 -4.47
CA ARG A 47 9.50 -14.92 -5.53
C ARG A 47 8.48 -15.75 -6.27
N THR A 48 7.50 -16.31 -5.54
CA THR A 48 6.40 -17.08 -6.14
C THR A 48 5.59 -16.21 -7.09
N ILE A 49 5.26 -14.97 -6.69
CA ILE A 49 4.50 -14.03 -7.52
C ILE A 49 5.32 -13.62 -8.75
N ARG A 50 6.61 -13.28 -8.56
CA ARG A 50 7.51 -12.88 -9.65
C ARG A 50 7.62 -13.98 -10.72
N GLY A 51 7.57 -15.25 -10.32
CA GLY A 51 7.56 -16.38 -11.25
C GLY A 51 6.21 -16.70 -11.90
N GLN A 52 5.11 -16.11 -11.45
CA GLN A 52 3.74 -16.39 -11.93
C GLN A 52 3.12 -15.25 -12.74
N VAL A 53 3.55 -14.00 -12.49
CA VAL A 53 3.01 -12.83 -13.17
C VAL A 53 4.05 -12.29 -14.14
N ASP A 54 3.85 -12.59 -15.42
CA ASP A 54 4.67 -12.06 -16.50
C ASP A 54 4.74 -10.52 -16.43
N GLN A 55 5.89 -9.96 -16.83
CA GLN A 55 6.20 -8.52 -16.84
C GLN A 55 6.36 -7.87 -15.46
N VAL A 56 6.24 -8.60 -14.35
CA VAL A 56 6.70 -8.13 -13.04
C VAL A 56 8.22 -8.24 -12.97
N ALA A 57 8.89 -7.10 -12.88
CA ALA A 57 10.34 -6.98 -12.83
C ALA A 57 10.92 -7.23 -11.43
N GLY A 58 10.12 -7.01 -10.38
CA GLY A 58 10.51 -7.21 -8.99
C GLY A 58 9.39 -6.83 -8.04
N LEU A 59 9.50 -7.23 -6.78
CA LEU A 59 8.54 -6.88 -5.73
C LEU A 59 9.26 -6.53 -4.43
N LEU A 60 8.65 -5.65 -3.65
CA LEU A 60 9.10 -5.28 -2.31
C LEU A 60 7.89 -5.25 -1.38
N MET A 61 8.03 -5.83 -0.20
CA MET A 61 7.08 -5.69 0.90
C MET A 61 7.66 -4.78 1.97
N ALA A 62 6.88 -3.78 2.36
CA ALA A 62 7.27 -2.79 3.37
C ALA A 62 6.14 -2.51 4.35
N THR A 63 6.42 -1.83 5.45
CA THR A 63 5.42 -1.29 6.36
C THR A 63 4.91 0.06 5.87
N HIS A 64 3.77 0.50 6.40
CA HIS A 64 3.24 1.84 6.15
C HIS A 64 4.13 2.97 6.74
N ASP A 65 5.12 2.62 7.57
CA ASP A 65 6.14 3.54 8.11
C ASP A 65 7.41 3.58 7.22
N GLY A 66 7.45 2.80 6.14
CA GLY A 66 8.57 2.77 5.20
C GLY A 66 9.71 1.84 5.60
N LEU A 67 9.46 0.82 6.42
CA LEU A 67 10.44 -0.20 6.78
C LEU A 67 10.32 -1.42 5.87
N VAL A 68 11.44 -1.93 5.35
CA VAL A 68 11.46 -3.13 4.50
C VAL A 68 11.16 -4.37 5.34
N LEU A 69 10.27 -5.22 4.84
CA LEU A 69 10.00 -6.54 5.40
C LEU A 69 10.73 -7.65 4.61
N ALA A 70 10.67 -7.59 3.29
CA ALA A 70 11.36 -8.47 2.35
C ALA A 70 11.33 -7.85 0.95
N ASP A 71 12.35 -8.12 0.14
CA ASP A 71 12.41 -7.67 -1.24
C ASP A 71 12.95 -8.76 -2.18
N ASP A 72 12.36 -8.84 -3.36
CA ASP A 72 12.82 -9.62 -4.50
C ASP A 72 13.05 -8.65 -5.67
N THR A 73 14.13 -7.88 -5.54
CA THR A 73 14.51 -6.83 -6.49
C THR A 73 16.01 -6.89 -6.81
N ASP A 74 16.40 -6.52 -8.04
CA ASP A 74 17.79 -6.65 -8.49
C ASP A 74 18.54 -5.32 -8.61
N SER A 75 17.85 -4.18 -8.70
CA SER A 75 18.46 -2.90 -9.13
C SER A 75 17.91 -1.67 -8.43
N VAL A 76 17.27 -1.83 -7.27
CA VAL A 76 16.75 -0.73 -6.46
C VAL A 76 17.34 -0.79 -5.07
N GLU A 77 17.34 0.35 -4.37
CA GLU A 77 17.63 0.41 -2.94
C GLU A 77 16.31 0.19 -2.16
N PRO A 78 16.13 -0.95 -1.48
CA PRO A 78 14.85 -1.31 -0.87
C PRO A 78 14.37 -0.31 0.18
N ASP A 79 15.28 0.20 1.02
CA ASP A 79 14.95 1.12 2.11
C ASP A 79 14.41 2.46 1.59
N SER A 80 15.09 3.06 0.61
CA SER A 80 14.60 4.28 -0.05
C SER A 80 13.25 4.07 -0.74
N VAL A 81 13.08 2.96 -1.45
CA VAL A 81 11.79 2.65 -2.10
C VAL A 81 10.69 2.46 -1.07
N ALA A 82 10.95 1.77 0.04
CA ALA A 82 9.97 1.58 1.11
C ALA A 82 9.50 2.92 1.69
N ALA A 83 10.43 3.81 2.01
CA ALA A 83 10.13 5.16 2.50
C ALA A 83 9.32 5.99 1.47
N MET A 84 9.73 5.97 0.20
CA MET A 84 8.99 6.65 -0.88
C MET A 84 7.58 6.07 -1.06
N SER A 85 7.43 4.76 -0.92
CA SER A 85 6.15 4.06 -1.07
C SER A 85 5.17 4.43 0.05
N ALA A 86 5.66 4.49 1.30
CA ALA A 86 4.88 4.98 2.43
C ALA A 86 4.41 6.43 2.23
N ALA A 87 5.31 7.31 1.80
CA ALA A 87 4.97 8.68 1.48
C ALA A 87 3.95 8.78 0.33
N ALA A 88 4.14 8.01 -0.74
CA ALA A 88 3.27 7.98 -1.90
C ALA A 88 1.83 7.58 -1.55
N ILE A 89 1.65 6.53 -0.74
CA ILE A 89 0.32 6.10 -0.29
C ILE A 89 -0.33 7.13 0.63
N GLY A 90 0.45 7.71 1.55
CA GLY A 90 -0.05 8.79 2.41
C GLY A 90 -0.55 10.00 1.61
N LEU A 91 0.22 10.42 0.60
CA LEU A 91 -0.17 11.49 -0.32
C LEU A 91 -1.38 11.11 -1.17
N ALA A 92 -1.42 9.88 -1.69
CA ALA A 92 -2.56 9.42 -2.49
C ALA A 92 -3.85 9.43 -1.66
N ALA A 93 -3.82 8.92 -0.42
CA ALA A 93 -4.96 8.94 0.49
C ALA A 93 -5.42 10.37 0.82
N GLN A 94 -4.48 11.27 1.10
CA GLN A 94 -4.80 12.68 1.34
C GLN A 94 -5.42 13.34 0.10
N PHE A 95 -4.84 13.08 -1.08
CA PHE A 95 -5.29 13.69 -2.32
C PHE A 95 -6.68 13.20 -2.73
N THR A 96 -6.96 11.89 -2.67
CA THR A 96 -8.28 11.36 -3.01
C THR A 96 -9.35 11.85 -2.05
N ALA A 97 -9.02 12.02 -0.76
CA ALA A 97 -9.90 12.62 0.22
C ALA A 97 -10.22 14.08 -0.11
N GLN A 98 -9.22 14.88 -0.48
CA GLN A 98 -9.42 16.28 -0.88
C GLN A 98 -10.19 16.41 -2.20
N ALA A 99 -9.99 15.49 -3.15
CA ALA A 99 -10.71 15.45 -4.41
C ALA A 99 -12.15 14.92 -4.26
N GLY A 100 -12.53 14.39 -3.10
CA GLY A 100 -13.87 13.87 -2.85
C GLY A 100 -14.21 12.58 -3.61
N ILE A 101 -13.20 11.80 -4.00
CA ILE A 101 -13.37 10.58 -4.80
C ILE A 101 -13.21 9.29 -3.98
N GLY A 102 -13.17 9.41 -2.65
CA GLY A 102 -13.10 8.29 -1.71
C GLY A 102 -11.67 7.88 -1.36
N GLU A 103 -11.52 6.62 -0.94
CA GLU A 103 -10.25 6.06 -0.49
C GLU A 103 -9.32 5.72 -1.67
N SER A 104 -8.04 6.07 -1.52
CA SER A 104 -7.01 5.62 -2.48
C SER A 104 -6.81 4.11 -2.37
N ARG A 105 -6.76 3.44 -3.51
CA ARG A 105 -6.52 1.99 -3.60
C ARG A 105 -5.06 1.63 -3.91
N SER A 106 -4.31 2.58 -4.46
CA SER A 106 -2.93 2.38 -4.90
C SER A 106 -2.31 3.72 -5.30
N ALA A 107 -0.98 3.77 -5.37
CA ALA A 107 -0.23 4.84 -6.03
C ALA A 107 0.59 4.25 -7.18
N MET A 108 0.42 4.77 -8.40
CA MET A 108 1.12 4.28 -9.60
C MET A 108 1.98 5.39 -10.19
N PHE A 109 3.18 5.03 -10.60
CA PHE A 109 4.16 5.89 -11.23
C PHE A 109 4.60 5.27 -12.55
N GLU A 110 4.52 6.04 -13.62
CA GLU A 110 5.05 5.69 -14.93
C GLU A 110 6.40 6.36 -15.13
N GLY A 111 7.40 5.59 -15.52
CA GLY A 111 8.71 6.05 -15.95
C GLY A 111 8.99 5.64 -17.38
N SER A 112 10.02 6.23 -17.99
CA SER A 112 10.41 5.92 -19.38
C SER A 112 10.82 4.47 -19.61
N SER A 113 11.16 3.73 -18.55
CA SER A 113 11.64 2.36 -18.59
C SER A 113 10.78 1.36 -17.83
N GLY A 114 9.56 1.74 -17.42
CA GLY A 114 8.67 0.84 -16.69
C GLY A 114 7.76 1.56 -15.70
N TYR A 115 7.19 0.80 -14.79
CA TYR A 115 6.18 1.28 -13.86
C TYR A 115 6.47 0.82 -12.44
N VAL A 116 6.03 1.61 -11.47
CA VAL A 116 5.98 1.22 -10.06
C VAL A 116 4.56 1.40 -9.59
N CYS A 117 3.99 0.38 -8.94
CA CYS A 117 2.69 0.49 -8.30
C CYS A 117 2.79 0.05 -6.84
N VAL A 118 2.30 0.89 -5.94
CA VAL A 118 2.25 0.64 -4.50
C VAL A 118 0.81 0.34 -4.11
N PHE A 119 0.61 -0.77 -3.42
CA PHE A 119 -0.67 -1.23 -2.92
C PHE A 119 -0.64 -1.34 -1.39
N PRO A 120 -1.58 -0.73 -0.67
CA PRO A 120 -1.83 -1.10 0.72
C PRO A 120 -2.29 -2.56 0.79
N VAL A 121 -1.63 -3.34 1.65
CA VAL A 121 -1.88 -4.77 1.87
C VAL A 121 -2.10 -4.95 3.36
N GLU A 122 -3.29 -5.42 3.75
CA GLU A 122 -3.70 -5.44 5.16
C GLU A 122 -3.63 -4.04 5.82
N THR A 123 -3.69 -3.97 7.15
CA THR A 123 -3.77 -2.69 7.87
C THR A 123 -2.43 -1.96 7.97
N SER A 124 -1.30 -2.67 7.83
CA SER A 124 0.03 -2.14 8.17
C SER A 124 1.13 -2.38 7.14
N LEU A 125 0.84 -3.07 6.03
CA LEU A 125 1.83 -3.42 5.01
C LEU A 125 1.53 -2.75 3.68
N LEU A 126 2.57 -2.60 2.89
CA LEU A 126 2.56 -2.11 1.53
C LEU A 126 3.24 -3.17 0.65
N LEU A 127 2.64 -3.46 -0.50
CA LEU A 127 3.28 -4.19 -1.58
C LEU A 127 3.65 -3.20 -2.67
N VAL A 128 4.92 -3.16 -3.00
CA VAL A 128 5.48 -2.42 -4.13
C VAL A 128 5.75 -3.42 -5.24
N VAL A 129 5.24 -3.14 -6.43
CA VAL A 129 5.44 -3.97 -7.60
C VAL A 129 6.12 -3.13 -8.67
N PHE A 130 7.21 -3.66 -9.21
CA PHE A 130 7.92 -3.08 -10.35
C PHE A 130 7.49 -3.81 -11.60
N GLY A 131 7.10 -3.07 -12.63
CA GLY A 131 6.63 -3.62 -13.89
C GLY A 131 7.45 -3.14 -15.08
N GLN A 132 7.55 -4.00 -16.09
CA GLN A 132 8.17 -3.68 -17.38
C GLN A 132 7.35 -2.62 -18.16
N PRO A 133 7.92 -1.97 -19.19
CA PRO A 133 7.24 -0.92 -19.97
C PRO A 133 5.90 -1.31 -20.62
N ASP A 134 5.62 -2.60 -20.80
CA ASP A 134 4.42 -3.13 -21.43
C ASP A 134 3.37 -3.65 -20.44
N ILE A 135 3.66 -3.59 -19.12
CA ILE A 135 2.77 -4.10 -18.09
C ILE A 135 1.42 -3.39 -18.09
N THR A 136 0.36 -4.14 -17.78
CA THR A 136 -0.99 -3.58 -17.61
C THR A 136 -1.36 -3.46 -16.13
N MET A 137 -2.24 -2.50 -15.80
CA MET A 137 -2.80 -2.37 -14.45
C MET A 137 -3.47 -3.67 -13.94
N GLY A 138 -4.01 -4.48 -14.85
CA GLY A 138 -4.57 -5.79 -14.53
C GLY A 138 -3.53 -6.74 -13.91
N LEU A 139 -2.30 -6.76 -14.44
CA LEU A 139 -1.21 -7.59 -13.92
C LEU A 139 -0.71 -7.10 -12.56
N PHE A 140 -0.63 -5.78 -12.36
CA PHE A 140 -0.35 -5.22 -11.03
C PHE A 140 -1.40 -5.63 -9.98
N THR A 141 -2.68 -5.53 -10.35
CA THR A 141 -3.79 -5.94 -9.48
C THR A 141 -3.77 -7.45 -9.22
N LEU A 142 -3.37 -8.27 -10.21
CA LEU A 142 -3.20 -9.70 -10.05
C LEU A 142 -2.10 -10.04 -9.04
N ALA A 143 -0.92 -9.43 -9.17
CA ALA A 143 0.18 -9.60 -8.23
C ALA A 143 -0.23 -9.23 -6.79
N ALA A 144 -0.93 -8.11 -6.60
CA ALA A 144 -1.44 -7.70 -5.29
C ALA A 144 -2.44 -8.69 -4.69
N LYS A 145 -3.36 -9.22 -5.51
CA LYS A 145 -4.33 -10.25 -5.06
C LYS A 145 -3.64 -11.57 -4.68
N GLN A 146 -2.62 -11.97 -5.45
CA GLN A 146 -1.83 -13.17 -5.12
C GLN A 146 -1.05 -13.00 -3.83
N ALA A 147 -0.42 -11.84 -3.60
CA ALA A 147 0.25 -11.53 -2.34
C ALA A 147 -0.69 -11.67 -1.14
N LEU A 148 -1.87 -11.02 -1.21
CA LEU A 148 -2.89 -11.12 -0.16
C LEU A 148 -3.33 -12.56 0.10
N THR A 149 -3.49 -13.34 -0.96
CA THR A 149 -3.93 -14.74 -0.85
C THR A 149 -2.85 -15.58 -0.17
N LEU A 150 -1.61 -15.52 -0.64
CA LEU A 150 -0.48 -16.31 -0.14
C LEU A 150 -0.11 -15.94 1.31
N LEU A 151 -0.13 -14.66 1.66
CA LEU A 151 0.14 -14.20 3.03
C LEU A 151 -0.93 -14.67 4.02
N ARG A 152 -2.21 -14.60 3.64
CA ARG A 152 -3.33 -15.08 4.48
C ARG A 152 -3.28 -16.58 4.73
N HIS A 153 -3.05 -17.38 3.69
CA HIS A 153 -2.93 -18.83 3.85
C HIS A 153 -1.77 -19.24 4.78
N THR A 154 -0.75 -18.40 4.85
CA THR A 154 0.43 -18.64 5.70
C THR A 154 0.18 -18.22 7.16
N SER A 155 -0.61 -17.16 7.39
CA SER A 155 -0.99 -16.71 8.74
C SER A 155 -1.88 -17.71 9.50
N LEU A 156 -2.60 -18.59 8.78
CA LEU A 156 -3.42 -19.67 9.35
C LEU A 156 -2.63 -20.93 9.75
N ALA A 157 -1.32 -20.97 9.57
CA ALA A 157 -0.49 -22.00 10.20
C ALA A 157 -0.31 -21.66 11.69
N PRO A 158 -0.77 -22.50 12.64
CA PRO A 158 -0.45 -22.25 14.04
C PRO A 158 1.07 -22.26 14.19
N ALA A 159 1.59 -21.33 15.00
CA ALA A 159 2.95 -21.37 15.51
C ALA A 159 3.16 -22.69 16.27
N GLY A 160 3.46 -23.75 15.54
CA GLY A 160 3.57 -25.11 16.02
C GLY A 160 5.00 -25.44 16.40
N SER A 161 5.27 -25.39 17.69
CA SER A 161 6.15 -26.29 18.44
C SER A 161 7.57 -26.53 17.88
N ARG A 162 8.54 -25.80 18.45
CA ARG A 162 9.91 -26.31 18.58
C ARG A 162 9.84 -27.63 19.37
N PRO A 163 10.36 -28.76 18.87
CA PRO A 163 10.42 -29.98 19.67
C PRO A 163 11.32 -29.70 20.88
N ALA A 164 10.76 -29.89 22.08
CA ALA A 164 11.55 -29.95 23.30
C ALA A 164 12.51 -31.13 23.16
N GLY A 165 13.81 -30.84 23.01
CA GLY A 165 14.83 -31.87 23.09
C GLY A 165 14.81 -32.53 24.47
N PRO A 166 15.03 -33.85 24.58
CA PRO A 166 14.97 -34.54 25.86
C PRO A 166 16.02 -34.01 26.82
N ALA A 167 15.61 -33.80 28.08
CA ALA A 167 16.51 -33.44 29.17
C ALA A 167 17.51 -34.59 29.42
N PRO A 168 18.81 -34.30 29.62
CA PRO A 168 19.76 -35.32 30.04
C PRO A 168 19.54 -35.65 31.53
N GLU A 169 19.56 -36.95 31.85
CA GLU A 169 19.74 -37.52 33.20
C GLU A 169 21.09 -37.13 33.82
#